data_AF-T0K4W5-F1
#
_entry.id   AF-T0K4W5-F1
#
_cell.length_a   1.000
_cell.length_b   1.000
_cell.length_c   1.000
_cell.angle_alpha   90.00
_cell.angle_beta   90.00
_cell.angle_gamma   90.00
#
_symmetry.space_group_name_H-M   'P 1'
#
loop_
_entity.id
_entity.type
_entity.pdbx_description
1 polymer ?
#
loop_
_entity_poly.entity_id
_entity_poly.type
_entity_poly.pdbx_seq_one_letter_code
_entity_poly.pdbx_strand_id
1 'polypeptide(L)'
;MPAVQTRPACCGGGCGGKRVDRPRGPTTAYIALGSNLGDRVGWIEKACAEMDRRGIKVKRTSSLWETEPMYVLDQDRFVNGACEVVTDLEPLALLDELQDIERTLGRQKLIDKGPRNIDLDILMYGDEKIEHPRLNVPHIGIPEREFVLRPLAELIPHKPLYASNPWKLTLDYLNELPPAAAPLSPLTPVSACQQALVTLTPTRKTHVMAIINATPDSFSDGGVHTPENLISTLQSFAKAGATMIDIGGASTSPGRPDVSAEEEISRVLPVIKLVRSLPELSHLAISVDTWRASVAEAAVAAGADIINDVSAGQLDPDMLSYMARSNRTVCLMHMRGTPRTMQSLTDYPDGIIPTMARELLDRVAEAEAAGVRRWRIILDPGLGFAKTASQNLEILRHLDELRSWPGLEGLPWLIGSSRKTFIGKVLGVVSPQERIWGTAATVVSAVQGGADIVRVHDAVEMCQVAKMADAIYRQ
;
A
#
# COMPACT_ATOMS: atom_id res chain seq x y z
N MET A 1 25.07 -62.92 43.99
CA MET A 1 25.85 -64.01 43.35
C MET A 1 25.14 -64.41 42.06
N PRO A 2 25.84 -64.71 40.95
CA PRO A 2 26.84 -63.87 40.28
C PRO A 2 26.57 -63.75 38.76
N ALA A 3 27.15 -62.76 38.09
CA ALA A 3 27.72 -62.91 36.74
C ALA A 3 28.60 -61.69 36.43
N VAL A 4 29.92 -61.93 36.43
CA VAL A 4 30.96 -61.05 35.88
C VAL A 4 31.18 -61.47 34.43
N GLN A 5 31.26 -60.52 33.50
CA GLN A 5 32.04 -60.64 32.25
C GLN A 5 32.23 -59.25 31.63
N THR A 6 33.41 -58.65 31.83
CA THR A 6 34.51 -58.49 30.85
C THR A 6 34.21 -57.53 29.69
N ARG A 7 34.86 -56.37 29.69
CA ARG A 7 35.10 -55.55 28.49
C ARG A 7 36.19 -56.19 27.63
N PRO A 8 36.13 -56.01 26.31
CA PRO A 8 37.35 -55.71 25.56
C PRO A 8 37.25 -54.46 24.67
N ALA A 9 38.45 -54.03 24.29
CA ALA A 9 38.91 -52.81 23.66
C ALA A 9 38.26 -52.38 22.33
N CYS A 10 38.47 -51.09 22.05
CA CYS A 10 38.26 -50.38 20.79
C CYS A 10 38.97 -51.04 19.61
N CYS A 11 38.32 -51.02 18.45
CA CYS A 11 38.97 -50.99 17.14
C CYS A 11 38.18 -50.03 16.24
N GLY A 12 38.90 -49.11 15.60
CA GLY A 12 38.37 -48.05 14.77
C GLY A 12 37.72 -48.55 13.48
N GLY A 13 36.72 -47.80 13.04
CA GLY A 13 36.12 -47.91 11.71
C GLY A 13 35.60 -46.54 11.33
N GLY A 14 36.38 -45.80 10.55
CA GLY A 14 35.96 -44.54 9.97
C GLY A 14 34.82 -44.78 9.00
N CYS A 15 33.61 -44.37 9.36
CA CYS A 15 32.51 -44.24 8.42
C CYS A 15 32.46 -42.79 7.94
N GLY A 16 33.08 -42.55 6.79
CA GLY A 16 32.78 -41.41 5.94
C GLY A 16 31.34 -41.51 5.46
N GLY A 17 30.41 -41.00 6.26
CA GLY A 17 29.03 -40.82 5.85
C GLY A 17 28.96 -39.70 4.83
N LYS A 18 28.85 -40.04 3.54
CA LYS A 18 28.35 -39.12 2.53
C LYS A 18 27.00 -38.60 3.03
N ARG A 19 26.90 -37.29 3.31
CA ARG A 19 25.62 -36.62 3.49
C ARG A 19 24.84 -36.90 2.20
N VAL A 20 23.75 -37.64 2.33
CA VAL A 20 22.78 -37.79 1.26
C VAL A 20 22.14 -36.41 1.11
N ASP A 21 22.46 -35.72 0.01
CA ASP A 21 21.80 -34.48 -0.38
C ASP A 21 20.31 -34.76 -0.53
N ARG A 22 19.54 -34.51 0.52
CA ARG A 22 18.11 -34.30 0.38
C ARG A 22 17.95 -33.04 -0.45
N PRO A 23 17.10 -33.02 -1.49
CA PRO A 23 16.78 -31.76 -2.16
C PRO A 23 16.31 -30.78 -1.10
N ARG A 24 17.01 -29.64 -0.99
CA ARG A 24 16.59 -28.54 -0.12
C ARG A 24 15.20 -28.14 -0.59
N GLY A 25 14.26 -28.09 0.36
CA GLY A 25 12.93 -27.55 0.07
C GLY A 25 13.01 -26.06 -0.26
N PRO A 26 11.88 -25.45 -0.65
CA PRO A 26 11.83 -24.04 -0.97
C PRO A 26 12.39 -23.20 0.18
N THR A 27 13.29 -22.28 -0.14
CA THR A 27 13.97 -21.43 0.85
C THR A 27 13.52 -19.98 0.71
N THR A 28 13.27 -19.32 1.84
CA THR A 28 12.97 -17.89 1.88
C THR A 28 14.24 -17.07 1.74
N ALA A 29 14.23 -16.06 0.88
CA ALA A 29 15.27 -15.05 0.76
C ALA A 29 14.67 -13.65 0.81
N TYR A 30 15.49 -12.65 1.13
CA TYR A 30 15.10 -11.25 1.16
C TYR A 30 15.96 -10.49 0.15
N ILE A 31 15.32 -9.85 -0.82
CA ILE A 31 15.99 -9.17 -1.93
C ILE A 31 15.76 -7.66 -1.81
N ALA A 32 16.83 -6.87 -1.82
CA ALA A 32 16.74 -5.42 -1.95
C ALA A 32 16.37 -5.05 -3.39
N LEU A 33 15.55 -4.01 -3.53
CA LEU A 33 15.07 -3.46 -4.79
C LEU A 33 15.54 -2.01 -4.87
N GLY A 34 16.26 -1.64 -5.92
CA GLY A 34 16.77 -0.27 -6.10
C GLY A 34 16.60 0.24 -7.52
N SER A 35 16.14 1.48 -7.69
CA SER A 35 16.08 2.15 -9.01
C SER A 35 16.22 3.67 -8.90
N ASN A 36 16.98 4.30 -9.79
CA ASN A 36 17.10 5.76 -9.85
C ASN A 36 17.02 6.36 -11.26
N LEU A 37 16.62 5.60 -12.28
CA LEU A 37 16.50 6.11 -13.66
C LEU A 37 15.10 5.94 -14.23
N GLY A 38 14.53 7.01 -14.79
CA GLY A 38 13.27 6.99 -15.52
C GLY A 38 12.07 6.58 -14.65
N ASP A 39 11.25 5.63 -15.13
CA ASP A 39 10.13 5.06 -14.39
C ASP A 39 10.60 4.08 -13.30
N ARG A 40 11.13 4.66 -12.20
CA ARG A 40 11.79 3.93 -11.10
C ARG A 40 10.91 2.83 -10.50
N VAL A 41 9.63 3.13 -10.28
CA VAL A 41 8.67 2.15 -9.74
C VAL A 41 8.34 1.09 -10.78
N GLY A 42 8.11 1.48 -12.04
CA GLY A 42 7.84 0.52 -13.12
C GLY A 42 9.00 -0.45 -13.36
N TRP A 43 10.26 -0.04 -13.17
CA TRP A 43 11.40 -0.96 -13.23
C TRP A 43 11.39 -1.98 -12.11
N ILE A 44 11.08 -1.55 -10.87
CA ILE A 44 10.96 -2.45 -9.72
C ILE A 44 9.81 -3.45 -9.94
N GLU A 45 8.66 -2.99 -10.42
CA GLU A 45 7.51 -3.86 -10.69
C GLU A 45 7.82 -4.88 -11.80
N LYS A 46 8.51 -4.47 -12.87
CA LYS A 46 9.00 -5.39 -13.91
C LYS A 46 9.97 -6.43 -13.36
N ALA A 47 10.87 -6.03 -12.47
CA ALA A 47 11.83 -6.94 -11.82
C ALA A 47 11.10 -7.98 -10.96
N CYS A 48 10.11 -7.57 -10.16
CA CYS A 48 9.28 -8.50 -9.41
C CYS A 48 8.52 -9.49 -10.30
N ALA A 49 7.93 -9.01 -11.40
CA ALA A 49 7.24 -9.87 -12.35
C ALA A 49 8.19 -10.87 -13.04
N GLU A 50 9.42 -10.45 -13.35
CA GLU A 50 10.43 -11.33 -13.95
C GLU A 50 10.95 -12.38 -12.95
N MET A 51 11.14 -12.02 -11.68
CA MET A 51 11.41 -12.98 -10.59
C MET A 51 10.31 -14.05 -10.53
N ASP A 52 9.04 -13.64 -10.53
CA ASP A 52 7.90 -14.56 -10.47
C ASP A 52 7.86 -15.53 -11.68
N ARG A 53 8.24 -15.06 -12.89
CA ARG A 53 8.34 -15.89 -14.10
C ARG A 53 9.47 -16.93 -14.03
N ARG A 54 10.58 -16.58 -13.37
CA ARG A 54 11.76 -17.44 -13.21
C ARG A 54 11.67 -18.39 -12.01
N GLY A 55 10.52 -18.46 -11.35
CA GLY A 55 10.30 -19.34 -10.21
C GLY A 55 10.79 -18.78 -8.86
N ILE A 56 11.20 -17.50 -8.83
CA ILE A 56 11.53 -16.77 -7.60
C ILE A 56 10.24 -16.06 -7.15
N LYS A 57 9.44 -16.73 -6.33
CA LYS A 57 8.08 -16.27 -6.00
C LYS A 57 8.11 -15.15 -4.98
N VAL A 58 7.67 -13.96 -5.36
CA VAL A 58 7.59 -12.81 -4.46
C VAL A 58 6.37 -12.94 -3.57
N LYS A 59 6.59 -13.12 -2.26
CA LYS A 59 5.54 -13.37 -1.27
C LYS A 59 4.89 -12.11 -0.73
N ARG A 60 5.70 -11.11 -0.42
CA ARG A 60 5.27 -9.77 0.04
C ARG A 60 6.41 -8.77 -0.13
N THR A 61 6.09 -7.50 -0.04
CA THR A 61 7.06 -6.40 -0.24
C THR A 61 7.01 -5.41 0.90
N SER A 62 8.11 -4.74 1.13
CA SER A 62 8.14 -3.52 1.94
C SER A 62 7.40 -2.39 1.21
N SER A 63 7.30 -1.22 1.85
CA SER A 63 7.03 0.03 1.15
C SER A 63 8.20 0.38 0.22
N LEU A 64 7.98 1.25 -0.76
CA LEU A 64 9.07 1.88 -1.51
C LEU A 64 9.45 3.18 -0.83
N TRP A 65 10.73 3.47 -0.69
CA TRP A 65 11.28 4.59 0.07
C TRP A 65 12.13 5.46 -0.85
N GLU A 66 11.86 6.77 -0.89
CA GLU A 66 12.64 7.70 -1.71
C GLU A 66 13.80 8.29 -0.90
N THR A 67 15.03 8.04 -1.33
CA THR A 67 16.26 8.44 -0.63
C THR A 67 17.11 9.37 -1.49
N GLU A 68 17.86 10.26 -0.85
CA GLU A 68 18.95 10.95 -1.55
C GLU A 68 20.03 9.93 -1.97
N PRO A 69 20.80 10.20 -3.04
CA PRO A 69 21.95 9.37 -3.40
C PRO A 69 23.01 9.36 -2.30
N MET A 70 23.49 8.18 -1.89
CA MET A 70 24.48 8.06 -0.80
C MET A 70 25.94 8.27 -1.25
N TYR A 71 26.30 8.00 -2.51
CA TYR A 71 27.70 7.92 -2.95
C TYR A 71 28.10 8.91 -4.05
N VAL A 72 27.23 9.12 -5.05
CA VAL A 72 27.42 10.17 -6.07
C VAL A 72 26.26 11.12 -5.92
N LEU A 73 26.53 12.36 -5.52
CA LEU A 73 25.50 13.32 -5.08
C LEU A 73 24.80 14.03 -6.26
N ASP A 74 25.39 13.98 -7.46
CA ASP A 74 24.83 14.57 -8.69
C ASP A 74 24.07 13.53 -9.51
N GLN A 75 22.97 13.02 -8.96
CA GLN A 75 22.05 12.09 -9.64
C GLN A 75 20.66 12.10 -9.01
N ASP A 76 19.68 11.59 -9.75
CA ASP A 76 18.30 11.48 -9.30
C ASP A 76 18.16 10.64 -8.02
N ARG A 77 17.14 10.96 -7.22
CA ARG A 77 16.82 10.25 -5.97
C ARG A 77 16.54 8.77 -6.25
N PHE A 78 17.03 7.91 -5.35
CA PHE A 78 16.79 6.47 -5.44
C PHE A 78 15.44 6.12 -4.85
N VAL A 79 14.76 5.17 -5.49
CA VAL A 79 13.66 4.43 -4.90
C VAL A 79 14.21 3.08 -4.43
N ASN A 80 14.07 2.81 -3.13
CA ASN A 80 14.55 1.59 -2.50
C ASN A 80 13.39 0.82 -1.85
N GLY A 81 13.46 -0.49 -1.87
CA GLY A 81 12.55 -1.38 -1.17
C GLY A 81 13.19 -2.74 -0.92
N ALA A 82 12.41 -3.65 -0.38
CA ALA A 82 12.78 -5.04 -0.22
C ALA A 82 11.57 -5.94 -0.52
N CYS A 83 11.84 -7.17 -0.93
CA CYS A 83 10.81 -8.19 -1.02
C CYS A 83 11.25 -9.49 -0.36
N GLU A 84 10.28 -10.19 0.23
CA GLU A 84 10.43 -11.57 0.67
C GLU A 84 10.09 -12.48 -0.52
N VAL A 85 11.01 -13.39 -0.85
CA VAL A 85 10.84 -14.34 -1.95
C VAL A 85 11.01 -15.77 -1.47
N VAL A 86 10.39 -16.71 -2.17
CA VAL A 86 10.60 -18.15 -1.98
C VAL A 86 11.12 -18.75 -3.28
N THR A 87 12.18 -19.55 -3.20
CA THR A 87 12.83 -20.16 -4.37
C THR A 87 13.43 -21.53 -4.04
N ASP A 88 13.55 -22.39 -5.04
CA ASP A 88 14.29 -23.66 -4.97
C ASP A 88 15.76 -23.53 -5.42
N LEU A 89 16.18 -22.33 -5.82
CA LEU A 89 17.54 -22.06 -6.30
C LEU A 89 18.53 -21.93 -5.14
N GLU A 90 19.68 -22.58 -5.25
CA GLU A 90 20.79 -22.35 -4.33
C GLU A 90 21.31 -20.90 -4.40
N PRO A 91 21.94 -20.35 -3.35
CA PRO A 91 22.27 -18.93 -3.24
C PRO A 91 23.03 -18.31 -4.42
N LEU A 92 24.01 -19.03 -4.99
CA LEU A 92 24.76 -18.55 -6.15
C LEU A 92 23.93 -18.59 -7.45
N ALA A 93 23.05 -19.58 -7.59
CA ALA A 93 22.13 -19.65 -8.72
C ALA A 93 21.07 -18.55 -8.65
N LEU A 94 20.57 -18.25 -7.44
CA LEU A 94 19.70 -17.10 -7.20
C LEU A 94 20.42 -15.79 -7.59
N LEU A 95 21.68 -15.62 -7.20
CA LEU A 95 22.46 -14.44 -7.60
C LEU A 95 22.61 -14.34 -9.12
N ASP A 96 22.90 -15.46 -9.80
CA ASP A 96 23.04 -15.50 -11.25
C ASP A 96 21.74 -15.10 -11.97
N GLU A 97 20.59 -15.59 -11.48
CA GLU A 97 19.26 -15.22 -12.00
C GLU A 97 18.94 -13.74 -11.78
N LEU A 98 19.16 -13.20 -10.57
CA LEU A 98 18.93 -11.78 -10.29
C LEU A 98 19.79 -10.88 -11.19
N GLN A 99 21.06 -11.23 -11.38
CA GLN A 99 21.97 -10.51 -12.28
C GLN A 99 21.51 -10.60 -13.74
N ASP A 100 20.88 -11.71 -14.14
CA ASP A 100 20.32 -11.86 -15.47
C ASP A 100 19.05 -11.06 -15.70
N ILE A 101 18.18 -10.96 -14.69
CA ILE A 101 17.01 -10.06 -14.70
C ILE A 101 17.47 -8.62 -14.93
N GLU A 102 18.46 -8.16 -14.19
CA GLU A 102 19.00 -6.81 -14.35
C GLU A 102 19.55 -6.56 -15.77
N ARG A 103 20.34 -7.51 -16.30
CA ARG A 103 20.87 -7.41 -17.69
C ARG A 103 19.73 -7.36 -18.71
N THR A 104 18.72 -8.22 -18.55
CA THR A 104 17.56 -8.31 -19.44
C THR A 104 16.73 -7.03 -19.44
N LEU A 105 16.58 -6.40 -18.27
CA LEU A 105 15.88 -5.12 -18.13
C LEU A 105 16.70 -3.92 -18.61
N GLY A 106 17.94 -4.13 -19.07
CA GLY A 106 18.75 -3.09 -19.71
C GLY A 106 19.77 -2.41 -18.78
N ARG A 107 20.22 -3.09 -17.73
CA ARG A 107 21.30 -2.57 -16.85
C ARG A 107 22.56 -2.25 -17.67
N GLN A 108 22.83 -0.98 -17.88
CA GLN A 108 24.08 -0.48 -18.45
C GLN A 108 25.03 -0.10 -17.32
N LYS A 109 26.05 -0.91 -17.06
CA LYS A 109 27.05 -0.67 -16.00
C LYS A 109 28.10 0.34 -16.50
N LEU A 110 27.67 1.60 -16.71
CA LEU A 110 28.54 2.66 -17.22
C LEU A 110 29.54 3.16 -16.16
N ILE A 111 29.15 3.17 -14.87
CA ILE A 111 29.95 3.65 -13.73
C ILE A 111 29.67 2.77 -12.50
N ASP A 112 30.69 2.42 -11.72
CA ASP A 112 30.49 1.71 -10.44
C ASP A 112 29.72 2.61 -9.45
N LYS A 113 28.69 2.04 -8.80
CA LYS A 113 27.68 2.76 -7.99
C LYS A 113 27.01 3.98 -8.68
N GLY A 114 27.09 4.08 -10.01
CA GLY A 114 26.39 5.12 -10.78
C GLY A 114 24.91 4.82 -10.98
N PRO A 115 24.22 5.65 -11.78
CA PRO A 115 22.79 5.50 -12.06
C PRO A 115 22.44 4.14 -12.70
N ARG A 116 21.36 3.51 -12.23
CA ARG A 116 20.86 2.20 -12.67
C ARG A 116 19.34 2.24 -12.75
N ASN A 117 18.81 1.62 -13.80
CA ASN A 117 17.37 1.40 -13.94
C ASN A 117 16.85 0.35 -12.94
N ILE A 118 17.65 -0.65 -12.58
CA ILE A 118 17.33 -1.63 -11.54
C ILE A 118 18.60 -2.21 -10.91
N ASP A 119 18.58 -2.46 -9.61
CA ASP A 119 19.60 -3.16 -8.81
C ASP A 119 18.91 -4.13 -7.84
N LEU A 120 19.35 -5.38 -7.82
CA LEU A 120 18.79 -6.48 -7.03
C LEU A 120 19.89 -7.16 -6.20
N ASP A 121 19.84 -7.01 -4.88
CA ASP A 121 20.84 -7.59 -3.97
C ASP A 121 20.20 -8.59 -3.01
N ILE A 122 20.81 -9.77 -2.84
CA ILE A 122 20.39 -10.74 -1.82
C ILE A 122 20.83 -10.22 -0.45
N LEU A 123 19.86 -9.82 0.38
CA LEU A 123 20.10 -9.36 1.75
C LEU A 123 20.26 -10.53 2.72
N MET A 124 19.37 -11.51 2.64
CA MET A 124 19.35 -12.69 3.51
C MET A 124 18.88 -13.91 2.72
N TYR A 125 19.36 -15.10 3.09
CA TYR A 125 18.96 -16.39 2.51
C TYR A 125 18.78 -17.41 3.63
N GLY A 126 17.52 -17.74 3.95
CA GLY A 126 17.16 -18.51 5.12
C GLY A 126 17.73 -17.90 6.40
N ASP A 127 18.51 -18.71 7.13
CA ASP A 127 19.33 -18.31 8.27
C ASP A 127 20.82 -18.58 8.00
N GLU A 128 21.21 -18.70 6.72
CA GLU A 128 22.55 -19.08 6.31
C GLU A 128 23.54 -17.91 6.40
N LYS A 129 24.76 -18.24 6.82
CA LYS A 129 25.92 -17.37 6.66
C LYS A 129 26.74 -17.88 5.48
N ILE A 130 26.89 -17.05 4.46
CA ILE A 130 27.61 -17.39 3.22
C ILE A 130 28.76 -16.41 3.07
N GLU A 131 29.98 -16.94 2.92
CA GLU A 131 31.18 -16.17 2.62
C GLU A 131 31.76 -16.71 1.31
N HIS A 132 31.55 -15.98 0.22
CA HIS A 132 32.01 -16.35 -1.12
C HIS A 132 32.51 -15.10 -1.86
N PRO A 133 33.53 -15.18 -2.74
CA PRO A 133 34.06 -14.02 -3.45
C PRO A 133 33.03 -13.20 -4.24
N ARG A 134 31.91 -13.84 -4.65
CA ARG A 134 30.80 -13.20 -5.37
C ARG A 134 29.60 -12.82 -4.50
N LEU A 135 29.46 -13.43 -3.31
CA LEU A 135 28.24 -13.35 -2.52
C LEU A 135 28.57 -13.45 -1.03
N ASN A 136 28.08 -12.48 -0.26
CA ASN A 136 28.12 -12.51 1.20
C ASN A 136 26.70 -12.38 1.72
N VAL A 137 26.28 -13.32 2.59
CA VAL A 137 24.95 -13.35 3.21
C VAL A 137 25.13 -13.54 4.73
N PRO A 138 24.48 -12.73 5.59
CA PRO A 138 23.73 -11.52 5.26
C PRO A 138 24.58 -10.48 4.50
N HIS A 139 23.93 -9.66 3.67
CA HIS A 139 24.64 -8.66 2.86
C HIS A 139 25.42 -7.68 3.74
N ILE A 140 26.70 -7.49 3.42
CA ILE A 140 27.65 -6.69 4.24
C ILE A 140 27.21 -5.25 4.48
N GLY A 141 26.43 -4.69 3.55
CA GLY A 141 25.96 -3.30 3.61
C GLY A 141 24.69 -3.07 4.43
N ILE A 142 24.07 -4.11 5.01
CA ILE A 142 22.83 -3.95 5.78
C ILE A 142 23.03 -2.98 6.97
N PRO A 143 24.01 -3.18 7.88
CA PRO A 143 24.07 -2.42 9.14
C PRO A 143 24.29 -0.91 8.98
N GLU A 144 24.77 -0.46 7.81
CA GLU A 144 25.17 0.93 7.58
C GLU A 144 24.16 1.72 6.72
N ARG A 145 23.16 1.04 6.14
CA ARG A 145 22.27 1.63 5.14
C ARG A 145 20.83 1.65 5.62
N GLU A 146 20.38 2.83 6.05
CA GLU A 146 18.99 3.03 6.46
C GLU A 146 17.99 2.62 5.36
N PHE A 147 18.30 2.95 4.10
CA PHE A 147 17.45 2.61 2.95
C PHE A 147 17.38 1.11 2.63
N VAL A 148 18.20 0.27 3.29
CA VAL A 148 18.11 -1.19 3.25
C VAL A 148 17.43 -1.70 4.53
N LEU A 149 17.87 -1.21 5.69
CA LEU A 149 17.35 -1.63 7.00
C LEU A 149 15.88 -1.29 7.20
N ARG A 150 15.43 -0.12 6.75
CA ARG A 150 14.05 0.33 6.93
C ARG A 150 13.04 -0.55 6.15
N PRO A 151 13.22 -0.79 4.83
CA PRO A 151 12.44 -1.80 4.10
C PRO A 151 12.50 -3.21 4.72
N LEU A 152 13.69 -3.64 5.16
CA LEU A 152 13.87 -4.98 5.72
C LEU A 152 13.17 -5.12 7.07
N ALA A 153 13.19 -4.07 7.90
CA ALA A 153 12.49 -4.02 9.19
C ALA A 153 10.96 -4.03 9.03
N GLU A 154 10.39 -3.55 7.91
CA GLU A 154 8.96 -3.72 7.63
C GLU A 154 8.59 -5.21 7.41
N LEU A 155 9.52 -6.00 6.86
CA LEU A 155 9.30 -7.42 6.57
C LEU A 155 9.60 -8.33 7.77
N ILE A 156 10.70 -8.06 8.48
CA ILE A 156 11.23 -8.92 9.53
C ILE A 156 11.71 -8.13 10.77
N PRO A 157 10.85 -7.29 11.39
CA PRO A 157 11.27 -6.40 12.48
C PRO A 157 11.88 -7.16 13.66
N HIS A 158 11.35 -8.36 13.95
CA HIS A 158 11.72 -9.19 15.09
C HIS A 158 12.63 -10.38 14.74
N LYS A 159 13.23 -10.40 13.54
CA LYS A 159 14.21 -11.44 13.17
C LYS A 159 15.63 -10.95 13.45
N PRO A 160 16.52 -11.76 14.05
CA PRO A 160 17.94 -11.43 14.12
C PRO A 160 18.60 -11.53 12.73
N LEU A 161 19.42 -10.55 12.39
CA LEU A 161 20.16 -10.53 11.12
C LEU A 161 21.35 -11.50 11.12
N TYR A 162 22.05 -11.59 12.25
CA TYR A 162 23.30 -12.35 12.37
C TYR A 162 23.18 -13.42 13.45
N ALA A 163 23.47 -14.67 13.10
CA ALA A 163 23.47 -15.79 14.03
C ALA A 163 24.45 -15.62 15.20
N SER A 164 25.48 -14.77 15.05
CA SER A 164 26.42 -14.43 16.13
C SER A 164 25.81 -13.54 17.22
N ASN A 165 24.74 -12.80 16.90
CA ASN A 165 24.06 -11.88 17.81
C ASN A 165 22.53 -12.16 17.80
N PRO A 166 22.09 -13.36 18.21
CA PRO A 166 20.69 -13.78 18.07
C PRO A 166 19.69 -12.94 18.89
N TRP A 167 20.17 -12.18 19.88
CA TRP A 167 19.36 -11.27 20.70
C TRP A 167 19.13 -9.89 20.05
N LYS A 168 19.88 -9.53 19.01
CA LYS A 168 19.77 -8.23 18.35
C LYS A 168 18.91 -8.35 17.09
N LEU A 169 17.74 -7.74 17.11
CA LEU A 169 16.71 -7.84 16.10
C LEU A 169 16.96 -6.82 14.98
N THR A 170 16.37 -7.06 13.80
CA THR A 170 16.48 -6.15 12.64
C THR A 170 16.08 -4.71 13.00
N LEU A 171 15.00 -4.55 13.78
CA LEU A 171 14.55 -3.24 14.25
C LEU A 171 15.56 -2.54 15.17
N ASP A 172 16.32 -3.29 15.97
CA ASP A 172 17.36 -2.71 16.85
C ASP A 172 18.47 -2.06 16.01
N TYR A 173 18.90 -2.70 14.91
CA TYR A 173 19.87 -2.11 14.00
C TYR A 173 19.35 -0.81 13.37
N LEU A 174 18.07 -0.76 12.98
CA LEU A 174 17.46 0.46 12.44
C LEU A 174 17.42 1.59 13.48
N ASN A 175 17.05 1.28 14.73
CA ASN A 175 16.95 2.25 15.82
C ASN A 175 18.31 2.79 16.29
N GLU A 176 19.39 2.03 16.09
CA GLU A 176 20.75 2.45 16.42
C GLU A 176 21.39 3.35 15.35
N LEU A 177 20.82 3.44 14.14
CA LEU A 177 21.35 4.32 13.11
C LEU A 177 21.22 5.79 13.54
N PRO A 178 22.20 6.64 13.17
CA PRO A 178 22.05 8.07 13.37
C PRO A 178 20.82 8.57 12.59
N PRO A 179 20.03 9.50 13.14
CA PRO A 179 18.91 10.08 12.41
C PRO A 179 19.39 10.68 11.09
N ALA A 180 18.72 10.35 9.98
CA ALA A 180 19.00 10.98 8.70
C ALA A 180 18.75 12.50 8.76
N ALA A 181 19.53 13.26 7.99
CA ALA A 181 19.37 14.71 7.89
C ALA A 181 18.00 15.12 7.34
N ALA A 182 17.40 14.27 6.49
CA ALA A 182 16.02 14.37 6.04
C ALA A 182 15.30 13.03 6.28
N PRO A 183 14.08 13.05 6.84
CA PRO A 183 13.33 11.82 7.09
C PRO A 183 12.97 11.12 5.77
N LEU A 184 13.24 9.82 5.71
CA LEU A 184 12.78 8.99 4.61
C LEU A 184 11.25 8.92 4.63
N SER A 185 10.65 9.05 3.44
CA SER A 185 9.22 8.88 3.27
C SER A 185 8.97 7.70 2.35
N PRO A 186 8.01 6.82 2.71
CA PRO A 186 7.53 5.84 1.76
C PRO A 186 6.76 6.57 0.66
N LEU A 187 6.75 5.98 -0.52
CA LEU A 187 6.10 6.48 -1.71
C LEU A 187 5.06 5.48 -2.22
N THR A 188 3.87 5.98 -2.51
CA THR A 188 2.78 5.20 -3.12
C THR A 188 2.45 5.82 -4.48
N PRO A 189 2.78 5.16 -5.61
CA PRO A 189 2.37 5.65 -6.93
C PRO A 189 0.84 5.73 -6.98
N VAL A 190 0.30 6.70 -7.71
CA VAL A 190 -1.16 6.85 -7.88
C VAL A 190 -1.52 6.74 -9.36
N SER A 191 -1.05 7.68 -10.17
CA SER A 191 -1.15 7.62 -11.63
C SER A 191 0.19 8.00 -12.27
N ALA A 192 0.35 7.70 -13.56
CA ALA A 192 1.56 8.07 -14.31
C ALA A 192 1.73 9.60 -14.46
N CYS A 193 0.66 10.37 -14.31
CA CYS A 193 0.65 11.82 -14.49
C CYS A 193 0.70 12.59 -13.16
N GLN A 194 0.77 11.89 -12.02
CA GLN A 194 0.80 12.48 -10.69
C GLN A 194 2.03 12.06 -9.91
N GLN A 195 2.47 12.94 -9.02
CA GLN A 195 3.47 12.58 -8.02
C GLN A 195 2.91 11.50 -7.10
N ALA A 196 3.77 10.56 -6.70
CA ALA A 196 3.44 9.57 -5.69
C ALA A 196 3.10 10.24 -4.35
N LEU A 197 2.23 9.61 -3.55
CA LEU A 197 1.98 10.03 -2.17
C LEU A 197 3.24 9.81 -1.34
N VAL A 198 3.62 10.80 -0.53
CA VAL A 198 4.81 10.74 0.35
C VAL A 198 4.41 10.97 1.81
N THR A 199 4.03 9.90 2.51
CA THR A 199 3.21 9.95 3.75
C THR A 199 3.94 10.47 4.99
N LEU A 200 5.26 10.46 5.02
CA LEU A 200 6.07 10.92 6.16
C LEU A 200 6.79 12.25 5.90
N THR A 201 6.63 12.82 4.70
CA THR A 201 7.21 14.14 4.40
C THR A 201 6.41 15.21 5.16
N PRO A 202 7.06 16.07 5.99
CA PRO A 202 6.36 17.08 6.79
C PRO A 202 5.57 18.08 5.94
N THR A 203 6.11 18.44 4.77
CA THR A 203 5.54 19.45 3.85
C THR A 203 4.61 18.87 2.78
N ARG A 204 4.28 17.57 2.86
CA ARG A 204 3.41 16.88 1.88
C ARG A 204 2.03 17.55 1.77
N LYS A 205 1.34 17.39 0.65
CA LYS A 205 0.00 17.99 0.43
C LYS A 205 -1.13 17.00 0.63
N THR A 206 -2.26 17.47 1.17
CA THR A 206 -3.45 16.65 1.30
C THR A 206 -4.11 16.58 -0.07
N HIS A 207 -4.34 15.36 -0.56
CA HIS A 207 -5.04 15.15 -1.81
C HIS A 207 -6.55 15.19 -1.59
N VAL A 208 -7.25 15.99 -2.39
CA VAL A 208 -8.71 15.98 -2.41
C VAL A 208 -9.19 15.03 -3.51
N MET A 209 -9.98 14.04 -3.08
CA MET A 209 -10.66 13.07 -3.94
C MET A 209 -12.14 13.42 -4.04
N ALA A 210 -12.56 13.94 -5.20
CA ALA A 210 -13.92 14.40 -5.43
C ALA A 210 -14.85 13.24 -5.81
N ILE A 211 -15.98 13.11 -5.13
CA ILE A 211 -16.95 12.04 -5.35
C ILE A 211 -17.83 12.36 -6.57
N ILE A 212 -17.92 11.41 -7.51
CA ILE A 212 -18.85 11.42 -8.64
C ILE A 212 -19.73 10.17 -8.54
N ASN A 213 -20.98 10.35 -8.12
CA ASN A 213 -21.96 9.27 -8.08
C ASN A 213 -22.63 9.14 -9.45
N ALA A 214 -22.32 8.08 -10.20
CA ALA A 214 -22.88 7.78 -11.51
C ALA A 214 -24.19 6.97 -11.41
N THR A 215 -25.04 7.24 -10.41
CA THR A 215 -26.32 6.54 -10.22
C THR A 215 -27.49 7.37 -10.75
N PRO A 216 -28.56 6.76 -11.31
CA PRO A 216 -29.77 7.47 -11.76
C PRO A 216 -30.35 8.41 -10.69
N ASP A 217 -30.32 7.96 -9.44
CA ASP A 217 -30.79 8.75 -8.29
C ASP A 217 -29.98 10.05 -8.09
N SER A 218 -28.69 10.05 -8.46
CA SER A 218 -27.84 11.26 -8.43
C SER A 218 -28.20 12.26 -9.54
N PHE A 219 -28.81 11.77 -10.62
CA PHE A 219 -29.38 12.62 -11.67
C PHE A 219 -30.76 13.18 -11.24
N SER A 220 -31.51 12.46 -10.39
CA SER A 220 -32.84 12.88 -9.92
C SER A 220 -32.89 13.63 -8.57
N ASP A 221 -31.90 13.46 -7.67
CA ASP A 221 -31.80 14.17 -6.37
C ASP A 221 -31.21 15.59 -6.52
N GLY A 222 -31.56 16.29 -7.61
CA GLY A 222 -31.24 17.70 -7.83
C GLY A 222 -30.36 18.04 -9.05
N GLY A 223 -30.10 17.11 -9.98
CA GLY A 223 -29.42 17.43 -11.26
C GLY A 223 -27.94 17.80 -11.15
N VAL A 224 -27.23 17.35 -10.10
CA VAL A 224 -25.85 17.81 -9.79
C VAL A 224 -24.80 17.32 -10.80
N HIS A 225 -25.04 16.17 -11.45
CA HIS A 225 -24.14 15.61 -12.47
C HIS A 225 -24.92 15.04 -13.66
N THR A 226 -25.69 15.86 -14.39
CA THR A 226 -26.21 15.41 -15.69
C THR A 226 -25.07 15.26 -16.70
N PRO A 227 -25.22 14.46 -17.77
CA PRO A 227 -24.17 14.35 -18.79
C PRO A 227 -23.78 15.73 -19.35
N GLU A 228 -24.72 16.69 -19.38
CA GLU A 228 -24.53 18.04 -19.87
C GLU A 228 -23.71 18.94 -18.92
N ASN A 229 -23.74 18.70 -17.60
CA ASN A 229 -23.02 19.53 -16.63
C ASN A 229 -21.79 18.85 -16.01
N LEU A 230 -21.63 17.54 -16.17
CA LEU A 230 -20.53 16.75 -15.61
C LEU A 230 -19.15 17.30 -16.00
N ILE A 231 -18.96 17.70 -17.26
CA ILE A 231 -17.69 18.30 -17.73
C ILE A 231 -17.38 19.57 -16.93
N SER A 232 -18.36 20.48 -16.81
CA SER A 232 -18.19 21.73 -16.08
C SER A 232 -17.90 21.50 -14.60
N THR A 233 -18.50 20.48 -14.00
CA THR A 233 -18.26 20.09 -12.61
C THR A 233 -16.86 19.50 -12.41
N LEU A 234 -16.42 18.61 -13.30
CA LEU A 234 -15.06 18.06 -13.25
C LEU A 234 -14.00 19.15 -13.44
N GLN A 235 -14.23 20.09 -14.37
CA GLN A 235 -13.36 21.24 -14.58
C GLN A 235 -13.32 22.17 -13.36
N SER A 236 -14.44 22.36 -12.66
CA SER A 236 -14.46 23.17 -11.43
C SER A 236 -13.69 22.50 -10.28
N PHE A 237 -13.80 21.17 -10.15
CA PHE A 237 -13.02 20.40 -9.18
C PHE A 237 -11.51 20.49 -9.45
N ALA A 238 -11.10 20.26 -10.69
CA ALA A 238 -9.70 20.41 -11.10
C ALA A 238 -9.17 21.82 -10.82
N LYS A 239 -9.94 22.85 -11.22
CA LYS A 239 -9.57 24.26 -10.99
C LYS A 239 -9.46 24.61 -9.51
N ALA A 240 -10.28 24.00 -8.66
CA ALA A 240 -10.22 24.22 -7.21
C ALA A 240 -9.02 23.55 -6.54
N GLY A 241 -8.37 22.59 -7.21
CA GLY A 241 -7.21 21.86 -6.70
C GLY A 241 -7.49 20.41 -6.32
N ALA A 242 -8.64 19.84 -6.73
CA ALA A 242 -8.85 18.41 -6.61
C ALA A 242 -7.80 17.68 -7.46
N THR A 243 -7.23 16.61 -6.92
CA THR A 243 -6.20 15.82 -7.61
C THR A 243 -6.74 14.45 -7.99
N MET A 244 -7.84 14.00 -7.38
CA MET A 244 -8.44 12.72 -7.67
C MET A 244 -9.95 12.87 -7.85
N ILE A 245 -10.52 11.98 -8.64
CA ILE A 245 -11.97 11.78 -8.71
C ILE A 245 -12.28 10.33 -8.38
N ASP A 246 -13.38 10.09 -7.70
CA ASP A 246 -13.83 8.75 -7.34
C ASP A 246 -15.23 8.49 -7.87
N ILE A 247 -15.33 7.52 -8.77
CA ILE A 247 -16.52 7.27 -9.58
C ILE A 247 -17.21 6.02 -9.03
N GLY A 248 -18.42 6.19 -8.49
CA GLY A 248 -19.23 5.09 -7.96
C GLY A 248 -20.48 4.84 -8.82
N GLY A 249 -20.65 3.62 -9.33
CA GLY A 249 -21.83 3.20 -10.10
C GLY A 249 -22.92 2.54 -9.27
N ALA A 250 -22.59 2.10 -8.05
CA ALA A 250 -23.47 1.45 -7.10
C ALA A 250 -23.48 2.19 -5.76
N SER A 251 -24.64 2.25 -5.08
CA SER A 251 -24.72 2.90 -3.77
C SER A 251 -24.35 1.93 -2.65
N THR A 252 -23.37 2.30 -1.84
CA THR A 252 -23.00 1.59 -0.60
C THR A 252 -23.82 2.04 0.62
N SER A 253 -24.83 2.88 0.41
CA SER A 253 -25.69 3.39 1.49
C SER A 253 -26.68 2.32 1.98
N PRO A 254 -26.94 2.23 3.29
CA PRO A 254 -27.91 1.29 3.84
C PRO A 254 -29.29 1.40 3.17
N GLY A 255 -29.86 0.26 2.76
CA GLY A 255 -31.23 0.17 2.25
C GLY A 255 -31.41 0.43 0.76
N ARG A 256 -30.37 0.82 0.01
CA ARG A 256 -30.44 0.94 -1.46
C ARG A 256 -30.44 -0.45 -2.13
N PRO A 257 -31.16 -0.63 -3.25
CA PRO A 257 -31.13 -1.88 -4.01
C PRO A 257 -29.74 -2.10 -4.61
N ASP A 258 -29.34 -3.37 -4.68
CA ASP A 258 -28.10 -3.75 -5.35
C ASP A 258 -28.31 -3.71 -6.88
N VAL A 259 -27.27 -3.35 -7.61
CA VAL A 259 -27.27 -3.29 -9.08
C VAL A 259 -26.39 -4.39 -9.64
N SER A 260 -26.68 -4.86 -10.85
CA SER A 260 -25.83 -5.87 -11.48
C SER A 260 -24.47 -5.28 -11.85
N ALA A 261 -23.46 -6.13 -12.02
CA ALA A 261 -22.13 -5.70 -12.47
C ALA A 261 -22.20 -5.01 -13.85
N GLU A 262 -23.04 -5.51 -14.76
CA GLU A 262 -23.24 -4.92 -16.09
C GLU A 262 -23.83 -3.51 -16.00
N GLU A 263 -24.80 -3.32 -15.11
CA GLU A 263 -25.41 -2.02 -14.88
C GLU A 263 -24.40 -1.05 -14.27
N GLU A 264 -23.63 -1.47 -13.25
CA GLU A 264 -22.57 -0.67 -12.66
C GLU A 264 -21.49 -0.28 -13.69
N ILE A 265 -21.03 -1.23 -14.52
CA ILE A 265 -20.12 -0.98 -15.64
C ILE A 265 -20.70 0.07 -16.59
N SER A 266 -21.96 -0.08 -17.00
CA SER A 266 -22.62 0.85 -17.93
C SER A 266 -22.69 2.28 -17.40
N ARG A 267 -22.67 2.45 -16.07
CA ARG A 267 -22.70 3.74 -15.37
C ARG A 267 -21.30 4.36 -15.25
N VAL A 268 -20.30 3.58 -14.84
CA VAL A 268 -18.94 4.11 -14.56
C VAL A 268 -18.10 4.36 -15.82
N LEU A 269 -18.18 3.46 -16.81
CA LEU A 269 -17.29 3.53 -17.98
C LEU A 269 -17.44 4.82 -18.80
N PRO A 270 -18.66 5.35 -19.06
CA PRO A 270 -18.79 6.62 -19.79
C PRO A 270 -18.09 7.79 -19.09
N VAL A 271 -18.14 7.85 -17.76
CA VAL A 271 -17.49 8.91 -16.96
C VAL A 271 -15.98 8.80 -17.06
N ILE A 272 -15.42 7.60 -16.90
CA ILE A 272 -13.97 7.36 -17.00
C ILE A 272 -13.46 7.76 -18.40
N LYS A 273 -14.13 7.29 -19.44
CA LYS A 273 -13.77 7.60 -20.84
C LYS A 273 -13.86 9.10 -21.14
N LEU A 274 -14.90 9.77 -20.61
CA LEU A 274 -15.04 11.21 -20.75
C LEU A 274 -13.86 11.94 -20.12
N VAL A 275 -13.51 11.64 -18.87
CA VAL A 275 -12.38 12.29 -18.18
C VAL A 275 -11.08 12.05 -18.95
N ARG A 276 -10.84 10.84 -19.44
CA ARG A 276 -9.65 10.52 -20.24
C ARG A 276 -9.62 11.16 -21.62
N SER A 277 -10.78 11.53 -22.17
CA SER A 277 -10.85 12.25 -23.46
C SER A 277 -10.55 13.74 -23.35
N LEU A 278 -10.52 14.31 -22.13
CA LEU A 278 -10.33 15.73 -21.86
C LEU A 278 -8.89 16.02 -21.41
N PRO A 279 -8.03 16.59 -22.27
CA PRO A 279 -6.62 16.83 -21.95
C PRO A 279 -6.41 17.69 -20.71
N GLU A 280 -7.28 18.65 -20.44
CA GLU A 280 -7.24 19.52 -19.27
C GLU A 280 -7.47 18.76 -17.95
N LEU A 281 -8.08 17.58 -18.00
CA LEU A 281 -8.33 16.71 -16.84
C LEU A 281 -7.32 15.56 -16.74
N SER A 282 -6.34 15.47 -17.64
CA SER A 282 -5.34 14.39 -17.68
C SER A 282 -4.52 14.23 -16.39
N HIS A 283 -4.39 15.31 -15.63
CA HIS A 283 -3.69 15.34 -14.34
C HIS A 283 -4.50 14.73 -13.18
N LEU A 284 -5.80 14.47 -13.34
CA LEU A 284 -6.61 13.84 -12.31
C LEU A 284 -6.38 12.33 -12.31
N ALA A 285 -6.08 11.79 -11.13
CA ALA A 285 -6.17 10.35 -10.93
C ALA A 285 -7.64 9.92 -10.85
N ILE A 286 -7.96 8.79 -11.47
CA ILE A 286 -9.32 8.25 -11.49
C ILE A 286 -9.39 7.04 -10.58
N SER A 287 -10.20 7.14 -9.54
CA SER A 287 -10.59 6.04 -8.66
C SER A 287 -11.95 5.49 -9.08
N VAL A 288 -12.12 4.17 -8.99
CA VAL A 288 -13.42 3.49 -9.13
C VAL A 288 -13.84 2.95 -7.76
N ASP A 289 -15.00 3.38 -7.27
CA ASP A 289 -15.62 2.91 -6.03
C ASP A 289 -16.45 1.68 -6.33
N THR A 290 -15.87 0.49 -6.14
CA THR A 290 -16.52 -0.78 -6.42
C THR A 290 -15.93 -1.91 -5.58
N TRP A 291 -16.79 -2.86 -5.19
CA TRP A 291 -16.39 -4.11 -4.54
C TRP A 291 -16.44 -5.30 -5.50
N ARG A 292 -16.66 -5.08 -6.80
CA ARG A 292 -16.78 -6.15 -7.82
C ARG A 292 -15.54 -6.19 -8.70
N ALA A 293 -14.88 -7.34 -8.78
CA ALA A 293 -13.65 -7.51 -9.55
C ALA A 293 -13.87 -7.24 -11.05
N SER A 294 -15.01 -7.65 -11.60
CA SER A 294 -15.36 -7.41 -13.00
C SER A 294 -15.57 -5.93 -13.34
N VAL A 295 -16.11 -5.14 -12.41
CA VAL A 295 -16.27 -3.69 -12.57
C VAL A 295 -14.91 -3.01 -12.48
N ALA A 296 -14.09 -3.39 -11.49
CA ALA A 296 -12.72 -2.89 -11.36
C ALA A 296 -11.90 -3.18 -12.64
N GLU A 297 -12.03 -4.39 -13.19
CA GLU A 297 -11.39 -4.79 -14.43
C GLU A 297 -11.77 -3.92 -15.62
N ALA A 298 -13.08 -3.73 -15.83
CA ALA A 298 -13.57 -2.88 -16.90
C ALA A 298 -13.12 -1.41 -16.72
N ALA A 299 -13.15 -0.90 -15.50
CA ALA A 299 -12.77 0.47 -15.17
C ALA A 299 -11.27 0.74 -15.39
N VAL A 300 -10.40 -0.16 -14.94
CA VAL A 300 -8.95 -0.07 -15.17
C VAL A 300 -8.63 -0.16 -16.66
N ALA A 301 -9.30 -1.06 -17.40
CA ALA A 301 -9.15 -1.14 -18.86
C ALA A 301 -9.59 0.16 -19.57
N ALA A 302 -10.55 0.88 -19.01
CA ALA A 302 -10.98 2.20 -19.50
C ALA A 302 -10.08 3.37 -19.03
N GLY A 303 -9.12 3.11 -18.13
CA GLY A 303 -8.12 4.07 -17.68
C GLY A 303 -8.27 4.53 -16.22
N ALA A 304 -8.96 3.79 -15.35
CA ALA A 304 -8.89 4.02 -13.91
C ALA A 304 -7.47 3.71 -13.35
N ASP A 305 -7.05 4.50 -12.37
CA ASP A 305 -5.74 4.42 -11.71
C ASP A 305 -5.79 3.75 -10.34
N ILE A 306 -6.92 3.90 -9.64
CA ILE A 306 -7.14 3.43 -8.26
C ILE A 306 -8.38 2.53 -8.23
N ILE A 307 -8.29 1.42 -7.50
CA ILE A 307 -9.43 0.56 -7.15
C ILE A 307 -9.79 0.87 -5.69
N ASN A 308 -10.93 1.51 -5.46
CA ASN A 308 -11.40 1.83 -4.12
C ASN A 308 -12.47 0.82 -3.68
N ASP A 309 -12.06 -0.17 -2.88
CA ASP A 309 -12.95 -1.22 -2.41
C ASP A 309 -13.26 -1.03 -0.91
N VAL A 310 -14.51 -0.63 -0.67
CA VAL A 310 -15.05 -0.46 0.69
C VAL A 310 -14.99 -1.75 1.52
N SER A 311 -14.93 -2.92 0.88
CA SER A 311 -14.90 -4.22 1.55
C SER A 311 -13.52 -4.81 1.73
N ALA A 312 -12.47 -4.16 1.19
CA ALA A 312 -11.11 -4.68 1.20
C ALA A 312 -11.02 -6.14 0.71
N GLY A 313 -11.72 -6.46 -0.39
CA GLY A 313 -11.78 -7.77 -1.01
C GLY A 313 -12.74 -8.77 -0.38
N GLN A 314 -13.53 -8.39 0.63
CA GLN A 314 -14.41 -9.33 1.33
C GLN A 314 -15.71 -9.65 0.60
N LEU A 315 -16.21 -8.77 -0.27
CA LEU A 315 -17.50 -8.97 -0.95
C LEU A 315 -17.38 -9.68 -2.31
N ASP A 316 -16.19 -9.77 -2.88
CA ASP A 316 -15.93 -10.48 -4.14
C ASP A 316 -14.62 -11.28 -4.02
N PRO A 317 -14.66 -12.62 -4.08
CA PRO A 317 -13.49 -13.47 -3.91
C PRO A 317 -12.40 -13.25 -4.98
N ASP A 318 -12.75 -12.70 -6.14
CA ASP A 318 -11.80 -12.46 -7.23
C ASP A 318 -11.08 -11.10 -7.10
N MET A 319 -11.54 -10.23 -6.19
CA MET A 319 -11.06 -8.84 -6.10
C MET A 319 -9.58 -8.75 -5.74
N LEU A 320 -9.11 -9.44 -4.69
CA LEU A 320 -7.70 -9.37 -4.28
C LEU A 320 -6.76 -9.92 -5.36
N SER A 321 -7.17 -11.00 -6.04
CA SER A 321 -6.42 -11.55 -7.17
C SER A 321 -6.38 -10.57 -8.35
N TYR A 322 -7.47 -9.84 -8.61
CA TYR A 322 -7.50 -8.80 -9.63
C TYR A 322 -6.61 -7.61 -9.27
N MET A 323 -6.72 -7.11 -8.04
CA MET A 323 -5.86 -6.05 -7.50
C MET A 323 -4.38 -6.39 -7.69
N ALA A 324 -3.95 -7.60 -7.34
CA ALA A 324 -2.56 -8.05 -7.46
C ALA A 324 -2.01 -8.00 -8.90
N ARG A 325 -2.81 -8.37 -9.91
CA ARG A 325 -2.38 -8.37 -11.31
C ARG A 325 -2.58 -7.03 -12.03
N SER A 326 -3.36 -6.11 -11.46
CA SER A 326 -3.72 -4.84 -12.09
C SER A 326 -2.57 -3.82 -12.14
N ASN A 327 -1.58 -3.95 -11.24
CA ASN A 327 -0.55 -2.94 -10.95
C ASN A 327 -1.14 -1.54 -10.67
N ARG A 328 -2.37 -1.50 -10.16
CA ARG A 328 -3.05 -0.28 -9.73
C ARG A 328 -2.96 -0.12 -8.23
N THR A 329 -3.12 1.13 -7.80
CA THR A 329 -3.18 1.45 -6.38
C THR A 329 -4.56 1.09 -5.85
N VAL A 330 -4.64 0.59 -4.63
CA VAL A 330 -5.87 0.03 -4.07
C VAL A 330 -6.15 0.65 -2.72
N CYS A 331 -7.41 1.02 -2.48
CA CYS A 331 -7.87 1.44 -1.17
C CYS A 331 -8.54 0.25 -0.48
N LEU A 332 -8.03 -0.12 0.69
CA LEU A 332 -8.61 -1.14 1.56
C LEU A 332 -9.29 -0.43 2.74
N MET A 333 -10.62 -0.44 2.76
CA MET A 333 -11.39 0.19 3.83
C MET A 333 -11.78 -0.82 4.90
N HIS A 334 -11.77 -0.40 6.16
CA HIS A 334 -12.31 -1.17 7.27
C HIS A 334 -13.85 -1.09 7.31
N MET A 335 -14.49 -2.24 7.15
CA MET A 335 -15.92 -2.43 7.40
C MET A 335 -16.18 -3.82 7.99
N ARG A 336 -17.39 -4.01 8.53
CA ARG A 336 -17.88 -5.32 8.98
C ARG A 336 -19.22 -5.63 8.34
N GLY A 337 -19.40 -6.88 7.90
CA GLY A 337 -20.64 -7.37 7.29
C GLY A 337 -20.84 -6.84 5.87
N THR A 338 -22.02 -6.29 5.59
CA THR A 338 -22.43 -5.78 4.28
C THR A 338 -23.11 -4.42 4.45
N PRO A 339 -23.36 -3.65 3.37
CA PRO A 339 -24.17 -2.44 3.46
C PRO A 339 -25.54 -2.63 4.15
N ARG A 340 -26.11 -3.85 4.11
CA ARG A 340 -27.38 -4.20 4.75
C ARG A 340 -27.24 -4.54 6.24
N THR A 341 -26.11 -5.11 6.65
CA THR A 341 -25.92 -5.66 8.02
C THR A 341 -24.95 -4.85 8.89
N MET A 342 -24.15 -3.96 8.30
CA MET A 342 -23.07 -3.26 9.01
C MET A 342 -23.55 -2.47 10.24
N GLN A 343 -24.77 -1.91 10.20
CA GLN A 343 -25.29 -1.09 11.30
C GLN A 343 -25.61 -1.89 12.57
N SER A 344 -25.70 -3.23 12.50
CA SER A 344 -25.84 -4.09 13.67
C SER A 344 -24.49 -4.63 14.18
N LEU A 345 -23.37 -4.31 13.52
CA LEU A 345 -22.04 -4.85 13.81
C LEU A 345 -21.10 -3.78 14.40
N THR A 346 -21.65 -2.90 15.24
CA THR A 346 -20.94 -1.75 15.81
C THR A 346 -20.32 -2.01 17.19
N ASP A 347 -20.23 -3.27 17.61
CA ASP A 347 -19.67 -3.64 18.91
C ASP A 347 -18.15 -3.87 18.81
N TYR A 348 -17.38 -3.12 19.60
CA TYR A 348 -15.91 -3.17 19.62
C TYR A 348 -15.45 -3.25 21.08
N PRO A 349 -15.53 -4.43 21.72
CA PRO A 349 -15.31 -4.58 23.15
C PRO A 349 -13.90 -4.21 23.61
N ASP A 350 -12.90 -4.38 22.74
CA ASP A 350 -11.50 -4.02 23.01
C ASP A 350 -11.17 -2.55 22.68
N GLY A 351 -12.16 -1.76 22.28
CA GLY A 351 -11.98 -0.40 21.76
C GLY A 351 -11.88 -0.35 20.23
N ILE A 352 -12.32 0.76 19.64
CA ILE A 352 -12.44 0.89 18.17
C ILE A 352 -11.08 0.95 17.47
N ILE A 353 -10.12 1.72 17.99
CA ILE A 353 -8.78 1.89 17.41
C ILE A 353 -8.00 0.58 17.37
N PRO A 354 -7.74 -0.13 18.50
CA PRO A 354 -6.97 -1.37 18.48
C PRO A 354 -7.67 -2.47 17.66
N THR A 355 -9.00 -2.55 17.71
CA THR A 355 -9.73 -3.56 16.94
C THR A 355 -9.63 -3.31 15.43
N MET A 356 -9.86 -2.07 15.01
CA MET A 356 -9.75 -1.67 13.60
C MET A 356 -8.32 -1.83 13.08
N ALA A 357 -7.31 -1.52 13.88
CA ALA A 357 -5.92 -1.71 13.48
C ALA A 357 -5.60 -3.18 13.20
N ARG A 358 -6.01 -4.11 14.08
CA ARG A 358 -5.86 -5.56 13.87
C ARG A 358 -6.60 -6.02 12.60
N GLU A 359 -7.86 -5.61 12.43
CA GLU A 359 -8.67 -6.03 11.28
C GLU A 359 -8.12 -5.49 9.95
N LEU A 360 -7.59 -4.27 9.92
CA LEU A 360 -6.90 -3.72 8.75
C LEU A 360 -5.57 -4.44 8.47
N LEU A 361 -4.79 -4.78 9.50
CA LEU A 361 -3.58 -5.58 9.32
C LEU A 361 -3.89 -6.95 8.69
N ASP A 362 -4.98 -7.60 9.11
CA ASP A 362 -5.43 -8.84 8.49
C ASP A 362 -5.80 -8.63 7.01
N ARG A 363 -6.46 -7.52 6.66
CA ARG A 363 -6.75 -7.18 5.26
C ARG A 363 -5.48 -6.95 4.44
N VAL A 364 -4.51 -6.23 4.99
CA VAL A 364 -3.21 -5.99 4.34
C VAL A 364 -2.49 -7.32 4.11
N ALA A 365 -2.47 -8.21 5.11
CA ALA A 365 -1.84 -9.52 4.98
C ALA A 365 -2.51 -10.40 3.90
N GLU A 366 -3.84 -10.39 3.82
CA GLU A 366 -4.58 -11.09 2.76
C GLU A 366 -4.29 -10.52 1.36
N ALA A 367 -4.23 -9.19 1.23
CA ALA A 367 -3.89 -8.53 -0.02
C ALA A 367 -2.45 -8.85 -0.46
N GLU A 368 -1.48 -8.76 0.46
CA GLU A 368 -0.09 -9.13 0.20
C GLU A 368 0.03 -10.61 -0.19
N ALA A 369 -0.68 -11.51 0.49
CA ALA A 369 -0.71 -12.94 0.17
C ALA A 369 -1.29 -13.23 -1.23
N ALA A 370 -2.25 -12.42 -1.69
CA ALA A 370 -2.78 -12.47 -3.06
C ALA A 370 -1.80 -11.89 -4.10
N GLY A 371 -0.77 -11.17 -3.67
CA GLY A 371 0.29 -10.59 -4.51
C GLY A 371 0.21 -9.06 -4.64
N VAL A 372 -0.70 -8.38 -3.96
CA VAL A 372 -0.75 -6.91 -3.93
C VAL A 372 0.53 -6.40 -3.27
N ARG A 373 1.23 -5.49 -3.95
CA ARG A 373 2.46 -4.90 -3.42
C ARG A 373 2.11 -3.87 -2.35
N ARG A 374 2.83 -3.88 -1.22
CA ARG A 374 2.56 -2.98 -0.10
C ARG A 374 2.58 -1.49 -0.50
N TRP A 375 3.49 -1.11 -1.40
CA TRP A 375 3.57 0.26 -1.94
C TRP A 375 2.36 0.67 -2.79
N ARG A 376 1.43 -0.24 -3.11
CA ARG A 376 0.16 0.04 -3.82
C ARG A 376 -1.05 0.16 -2.88
N ILE A 377 -0.89 0.00 -1.58
CA ILE A 377 -2.01 -0.02 -0.63
C ILE A 377 -2.24 1.35 0.00
N ILE A 378 -3.50 1.79 0.02
CA ILE A 378 -4.04 2.90 0.79
C ILE A 378 -5.05 2.33 1.80
N LEU A 379 -5.10 2.86 3.01
CA LEU A 379 -6.05 2.43 4.04
C LEU A 379 -7.15 3.47 4.28
N ASP A 380 -8.36 3.02 4.63
CA ASP A 380 -9.46 3.89 5.09
C ASP A 380 -10.10 3.27 6.34
N PRO A 381 -10.30 4.03 7.45
CA PRO A 381 -10.95 3.52 8.66
C PRO A 381 -12.45 3.23 8.48
N GLY A 382 -13.04 3.65 7.37
CA GLY A 382 -14.43 3.42 7.00
C GLY A 382 -15.42 4.17 7.87
N LEU A 383 -15.33 5.51 7.91
CA LEU A 383 -16.27 6.33 8.67
C LEU A 383 -17.72 6.09 8.22
N GLY A 384 -18.58 5.76 9.18
CA GLY A 384 -20.00 5.43 8.97
C GLY A 384 -20.27 3.97 8.62
N PHE A 385 -19.24 3.14 8.42
CA PHE A 385 -19.39 1.71 8.11
C PHE A 385 -19.17 0.87 9.37
N ALA A 386 -20.24 0.24 9.87
CA ALA A 386 -20.22 -0.51 11.13
C ALA A 386 -19.69 0.28 12.34
N LYS A 387 -20.01 1.58 12.42
CA LYS A 387 -19.61 2.48 13.51
C LYS A 387 -20.76 3.38 13.96
N THR A 388 -20.90 3.56 15.27
CA THR A 388 -21.83 4.53 15.87
C THR A 388 -21.33 5.97 15.69
N ALA A 389 -22.16 6.97 15.99
CA ALA A 389 -21.76 8.37 15.88
C ALA A 389 -20.57 8.70 16.81
N SER A 390 -20.55 8.19 18.04
CA SER A 390 -19.45 8.40 18.99
C SER A 390 -18.15 7.74 18.51
N GLN A 391 -18.23 6.51 17.97
CA GLN A 391 -17.07 5.81 17.42
C GLN A 391 -16.47 6.55 16.22
N ASN A 392 -17.29 7.13 15.34
CA ASN A 392 -16.78 7.95 14.22
C ASN A 392 -16.00 9.19 14.71
N LEU A 393 -16.49 9.84 15.78
CA LEU A 393 -15.78 10.98 16.39
C LEU A 393 -14.50 10.53 17.11
N GLU A 394 -14.50 9.35 17.72
CA GLU A 394 -13.32 8.76 18.36
C GLU A 394 -12.23 8.44 17.33
N ILE A 395 -12.59 7.85 16.19
CA ILE A 395 -11.65 7.61 15.08
C ILE A 395 -11.01 8.91 14.61
N LEU A 396 -11.78 9.99 14.42
CA LEU A 396 -11.23 11.28 14.00
C LEU A 396 -10.29 11.89 15.05
N ARG A 397 -10.55 11.64 16.34
CA ARG A 397 -9.73 12.15 17.45
C ARG A 397 -8.40 11.40 17.58
N HIS A 398 -8.40 10.11 17.27
CA HIS A 398 -7.26 9.19 17.48
C HIS A 398 -6.74 8.61 16.16
N LEU A 399 -6.88 9.36 15.05
CA LEU A 399 -6.44 8.90 13.73
C LEU A 399 -4.91 8.78 13.66
N ASP A 400 -4.19 9.65 14.37
CA ASP A 400 -2.73 9.62 14.50
C ASP A 400 -2.25 8.35 15.23
N GLU A 401 -2.95 7.94 16.29
CA GLU A 401 -2.71 6.68 17.00
C GLU A 401 -2.92 5.48 16.07
N LEU A 402 -4.02 5.44 15.32
CA LEU A 402 -4.29 4.39 14.34
C LEU A 402 -3.20 4.34 13.26
N ARG A 403 -2.76 5.48 12.74
CA ARG A 403 -1.70 5.60 11.73
C ARG A 403 -0.34 5.11 12.23
N SER A 404 -0.09 5.31 13.52
CA SER A 404 1.18 4.96 14.18
C SER A 404 1.13 3.54 14.77
N TRP A 405 0.06 2.78 14.50
CA TRP A 405 -0.07 1.43 14.99
C TRP A 405 0.96 0.50 14.33
N PRO A 406 1.65 -0.37 15.09
CA PRO A 406 2.65 -1.30 14.55
C PRO A 406 2.15 -2.12 13.36
N GLY A 407 2.85 -1.99 12.23
CA GLY A 407 2.54 -2.62 10.95
C GLY A 407 1.66 -1.77 10.01
N LEU A 408 1.09 -0.67 10.47
CA LEU A 408 0.35 0.29 9.64
C LEU A 408 1.13 1.57 9.34
N GLU A 409 2.28 1.78 10.00
CA GLU A 409 3.08 2.96 9.80
C GLU A 409 3.56 3.07 8.36
N GLY A 410 3.59 4.32 7.85
CA GLY A 410 4.04 4.61 6.49
C GLY A 410 3.00 4.35 5.40
N LEU A 411 1.97 3.54 5.63
CA LEU A 411 0.87 3.38 4.67
C LEU A 411 0.07 4.69 4.54
N PRO A 412 -0.35 5.09 3.33
CA PRO A 412 -1.19 6.27 3.12
C PRO A 412 -2.63 6.05 3.59
N TRP A 413 -3.27 7.13 4.05
CA TRP A 413 -4.63 7.08 4.59
C TRP A 413 -5.62 7.97 3.82
N LEU A 414 -6.75 7.37 3.44
CA LEU A 414 -7.91 8.03 2.85
C LEU A 414 -9.02 8.16 3.90
N ILE A 415 -9.59 9.36 4.05
CA ILE A 415 -10.69 9.61 4.99
C ILE A 415 -11.92 10.15 4.26
N GLY A 416 -12.97 9.34 4.19
CA GLY A 416 -14.28 9.72 3.67
C GLY A 416 -15.29 10.14 4.75
N SER A 417 -15.25 11.41 5.19
CA SER A 417 -16.19 11.94 6.20
C SER A 417 -17.38 12.72 5.63
N SER A 418 -17.33 13.07 4.34
CA SER A 418 -18.24 14.03 3.72
C SER A 418 -19.72 13.64 3.78
N ARG A 419 -20.55 14.58 4.26
CA ARG A 419 -22.01 14.47 4.37
C ARG A 419 -22.52 13.27 5.20
N LYS A 420 -21.66 12.61 5.99
CA LYS A 420 -22.04 11.41 6.77
C LYS A 420 -23.10 11.72 7.83
N THR A 421 -23.90 10.72 8.17
CA THR A 421 -25.05 10.86 9.09
C THR A 421 -24.65 11.27 10.50
N PHE A 422 -23.47 10.88 10.98
CA PHE A 422 -22.99 11.28 12.32
C PHE A 422 -22.80 12.80 12.42
N ILE A 423 -22.40 13.48 11.34
CA ILE A 423 -22.28 14.95 11.29
C ILE A 423 -23.66 15.58 11.47
N GLY A 424 -24.66 15.07 10.73
CA GLY A 424 -26.05 15.54 10.85
C GLY A 424 -26.60 15.37 12.26
N LYS A 425 -26.30 14.24 12.93
CA LYS A 425 -26.71 13.99 14.32
C LYS A 425 -26.10 14.99 15.30
N VAL A 426 -24.82 15.33 15.13
CA VAL A 426 -24.13 16.30 16.00
C VAL A 426 -24.66 17.72 15.78
N LEU A 427 -24.90 18.12 14.53
CA LEU A 427 -25.33 19.48 14.19
C LEU A 427 -26.85 19.69 14.25
N GLY A 428 -27.64 18.64 14.43
CA GLY A 428 -29.11 18.72 14.33
C GLY A 428 -29.62 18.96 12.91
N VAL A 429 -28.85 18.54 11.89
CA VAL A 429 -29.12 18.80 10.47
C VAL A 429 -29.55 17.51 9.76
N VAL A 430 -30.75 17.51 9.18
CA VAL A 430 -31.32 16.35 8.50
C VAL A 430 -30.76 16.20 7.08
N SER A 431 -30.71 17.29 6.32
CA SER A 431 -30.28 17.30 4.92
C SER A 431 -28.77 17.01 4.78
N PRO A 432 -28.32 16.05 3.94
CA PRO A 432 -26.90 15.82 3.68
C PRO A 432 -26.16 17.04 3.14
N GLN A 433 -26.81 17.84 2.30
CA GLN A 433 -26.24 19.02 1.63
C GLN A 433 -25.92 20.15 2.62
N GLU A 434 -26.66 20.24 3.73
CA GLU A 434 -26.46 21.26 4.77
C GLU A 434 -25.29 20.91 5.72
N ARG A 435 -24.65 19.74 5.56
CA ARG A 435 -23.56 19.25 6.43
C ARG A 435 -22.18 19.74 6.02
N ILE A 436 -22.07 20.71 5.12
CA ILE A 436 -20.80 21.17 4.54
C ILE A 436 -19.82 21.68 5.62
N TRP A 437 -20.27 22.50 6.57
CA TRP A 437 -19.39 23.04 7.62
C TRP A 437 -18.98 22.00 8.65
N GLY A 438 -19.86 21.05 8.94
CA GLY A 438 -19.49 19.87 9.72
C GLY A 438 -18.45 19.01 9.00
N THR A 439 -18.59 18.86 7.68
CA THR A 439 -17.59 18.18 6.84
C THR A 439 -16.26 18.94 6.83
N ALA A 440 -16.28 20.26 6.78
CA ALA A 440 -15.06 21.06 6.88
C ALA A 440 -14.31 20.77 8.19
N ALA A 441 -15.02 20.72 9.31
CA ALA A 441 -14.43 20.40 10.60
C ALA A 441 -13.82 18.98 10.63
N THR A 442 -14.50 17.98 10.05
CA THR A 442 -13.97 16.61 9.99
C THR A 442 -12.78 16.48 9.03
N VAL A 443 -12.74 17.25 7.93
CA VAL A 443 -11.60 17.32 7.02
C VAL A 443 -10.38 17.91 7.73
N VAL A 444 -10.53 19.03 8.46
CA VAL A 444 -9.41 19.59 9.24
C VAL A 444 -8.89 18.58 10.27
N SER A 445 -9.79 17.91 11.00
CA SER A 445 -9.42 16.87 11.96
C SER A 445 -8.69 15.70 11.30
N ALA A 446 -9.13 15.26 10.12
CA ALA A 446 -8.48 14.21 9.36
C ALA A 446 -7.06 14.61 8.92
N VAL A 447 -6.89 15.84 8.42
CA VAL A 447 -5.56 16.37 8.02
C VAL A 447 -4.64 16.49 9.23
N GLN A 448 -5.15 16.93 10.38
CA GLN A 448 -4.40 16.96 11.65
C GLN A 448 -3.95 15.56 12.08
N GLY A 449 -4.85 14.57 11.99
CA GLY A 449 -4.51 13.15 12.21
C GLY A 449 -3.60 12.54 11.13
N GLY A 450 -3.26 13.34 10.10
CA GLY A 450 -2.30 13.04 9.04
C GLY A 450 -2.82 12.18 7.90
N ALA A 451 -4.13 12.23 7.62
CA ALA A 451 -4.74 11.68 6.41
C ALA A 451 -4.09 12.25 5.14
N ASP A 452 -3.69 11.39 4.20
CA ASP A 452 -3.06 11.81 2.95
C ASP A 452 -4.11 12.19 1.88
N ILE A 453 -5.29 11.58 1.96
CA ILE A 453 -6.41 11.81 1.05
C ILE A 453 -7.69 12.11 1.84
N VAL A 454 -8.45 13.12 1.42
CA VAL A 454 -9.82 13.37 1.90
C VAL A 454 -10.83 13.19 0.78
N ARG A 455 -11.83 12.33 1.00
CA ARG A 455 -12.85 11.99 0.00
C ARG A 455 -14.15 12.77 0.26
N VAL A 456 -14.54 13.61 -0.69
CA VAL A 456 -15.53 14.68 -0.46
C VAL A 456 -16.49 14.92 -1.63
N HIS A 457 -17.74 15.32 -1.32
CA HIS A 457 -18.72 15.73 -2.32
C HIS A 457 -18.51 17.19 -2.75
N ASP A 458 -18.38 18.10 -1.77
CA ASP A 458 -18.23 19.54 -1.95
C ASP A 458 -16.75 19.91 -2.21
N ALA A 459 -16.19 19.40 -3.32
CA ALA A 459 -14.74 19.41 -3.55
C ALA A 459 -14.16 20.83 -3.69
N VAL A 460 -14.90 21.77 -4.26
CA VAL A 460 -14.43 23.16 -4.45
C VAL A 460 -14.14 23.83 -3.10
N GLU A 461 -15.05 23.68 -2.16
CA GLU A 461 -14.93 24.22 -0.81
C GLU A 461 -13.90 23.44 0.00
N MET A 462 -13.92 22.11 -0.08
CA MET A 462 -13.01 21.26 0.70
C MET A 462 -11.55 21.36 0.23
N CYS A 463 -11.27 21.75 -1.02
CA CYS A 463 -9.91 22.12 -1.43
C CYS A 463 -9.36 23.32 -0.65
N GLN A 464 -10.19 24.32 -0.38
CA GLN A 464 -9.78 25.49 0.42
C GLN A 464 -9.53 25.08 1.88
N VAL A 465 -10.40 24.24 2.43
CA VAL A 465 -10.27 23.70 3.80
C VAL A 465 -8.99 22.87 3.92
N ALA A 466 -8.75 21.94 3.01
CA ALA A 466 -7.55 21.10 3.00
C ALA A 466 -6.27 21.94 2.85
N LYS A 467 -6.28 22.95 1.97
CA LYS A 467 -5.15 23.88 1.81
C LYS A 467 -4.85 24.67 3.09
N MET A 468 -5.89 25.13 3.79
CA MET A 468 -5.71 25.84 5.06
C MET A 468 -5.24 24.89 6.17
N ALA A 469 -5.78 23.67 6.23
CA ALA A 469 -5.34 22.65 7.17
C ALA A 469 -3.87 22.25 6.96
N ASP A 470 -3.44 22.08 5.70
CA ASP A 470 -2.04 21.86 5.35
C ASP A 470 -1.15 23.01 5.84
N ALA A 471 -1.59 24.27 5.68
CA ALA A 471 -0.83 25.42 6.16
C ALA A 471 -0.66 25.45 7.69
N ILE A 472 -1.58 24.83 8.44
CA ILE A 472 -1.52 24.70 9.90
C ILE A 472 -0.62 23.53 10.32
N TYR A 473 -0.78 22.36 9.68
CA TYR A 473 -0.25 21.09 10.19
C TYR A 473 0.93 20.51 9.40
N ARG A 474 1.27 21.06 8.22
CA ARG A 474 2.26 20.48 7.29
C ARG A 474 3.34 21.48 6.92
N GLN A 475 4.24 21.75 7.86
CA GLN A 475 5.36 22.70 7.75
C GLN A 475 6.73 22.01 7.85
#